data_AF-A0A357N2U9-F1
#
_entry.id   AF-A0A357N2U9-F1
#
_cell.length_a   1.000
_cell.length_b   1.000
_cell.length_c   1.000
_cell.angle_alpha   90.00
_cell.angle_beta   90.00
_cell.angle_gamma   90.00
#
_symmetry.space_group_name_H-M   'P 1'
#
loop_
_entity.id
_entity.type
_entity.pdbx_description
1 polymer ?
#
loop_
_entity_poly.entity_id
_entity_poly.type
_entity_poly.pdbx_seq_one_letter_code
_entity_poly.pdbx_strand_id
1 'polypeptide(L)'
;TDNAGRTPSEMKAWVAGIAERGQRPRQLAVFGTGETQWGQEYYCGAVHRLIRYFNSSYPPLEIEQMPHGARHAAAVDAWTDAVLAHYRSTHDADHRRHHA
;
A
#
# COMPACT_ATOMS: atom_id res chain seq x y z
N THR A 1 -13.01 -21.69 0.87
CA THR A 1 -11.53 -21.78 0.91
C THR A 1 -11.03 -20.45 1.39
N ASP A 2 -10.17 -20.43 2.39
CA ASP A 2 -9.58 -19.20 2.91
C ASP A 2 -8.69 -18.55 1.83
N ASN A 3 -8.75 -17.22 1.72
CA ASN A 3 -7.91 -16.51 0.77
C ASN A 3 -6.46 -16.36 1.27
N ALA A 4 -6.12 -16.72 2.51
CA ALA A 4 -4.76 -16.73 3.07
C ALA A 4 -3.97 -15.41 2.82
N GLY A 5 -4.67 -14.29 2.90
CA GLY A 5 -4.12 -12.95 2.61
C GLY A 5 -3.70 -12.73 1.15
N ARG A 6 -4.13 -13.58 0.20
CA ARG A 6 -3.79 -13.43 -1.23
C ARG A 6 -4.28 -12.11 -1.78
N THR A 7 -3.50 -11.53 -2.69
CA THR A 7 -3.91 -10.36 -3.48
C THR A 7 -5.22 -10.66 -4.25
N PRO A 8 -6.24 -9.79 -4.17
CA PRO A 8 -7.49 -9.95 -4.91
C PRO A 8 -7.27 -10.13 -6.41
N SER A 9 -8.17 -10.86 -7.07
CA SER A 9 -8.06 -11.17 -8.50
C SER A 9 -8.04 -9.91 -9.37
N GLU A 10 -8.85 -8.90 -9.07
CA GLU A 10 -8.87 -7.64 -9.83
C GLU A 10 -7.52 -6.93 -9.71
N MET A 11 -6.92 -6.94 -8.53
CA MET A 11 -5.61 -6.34 -8.30
C MET A 11 -4.50 -7.10 -9.02
N LYS A 12 -4.54 -8.44 -9.07
CA LYS A 12 -3.61 -9.23 -9.88
C LYS A 12 -3.72 -8.92 -11.38
N ALA A 13 -4.95 -8.79 -11.88
CA ALA A 13 -5.19 -8.43 -13.27
C ALA A 13 -4.65 -7.03 -13.59
N TRP A 14 -4.82 -6.07 -12.67
CA TRP A 14 -4.22 -4.74 -12.81
C TRP A 14 -2.69 -4.79 -12.84
N VAL A 15 -2.05 -5.53 -11.91
CA VAL A 15 -0.59 -5.71 -11.88
C VAL A 15 -0.08 -6.32 -13.19
N ALA A 16 -0.76 -7.34 -13.71
CA ALA A 16 -0.42 -7.95 -14.99
C ALA A 16 -0.51 -6.92 -16.14
N GLY A 17 -1.61 -6.16 -16.19
CA GLY A 17 -1.84 -5.17 -17.25
C GLY A 17 -0.86 -3.99 -17.26
N ILE A 18 -0.27 -3.60 -16.12
CA ILE A 18 0.80 -2.60 -16.10
C ILE A 18 2.17 -3.22 -16.46
N ALA A 19 2.41 -4.47 -16.04
CA ALA A 19 3.64 -5.19 -16.37
C ALA A 19 3.75 -5.47 -17.87
N GLU A 20 2.65 -5.85 -18.52
CA GLU A 20 2.55 -6.03 -19.98
C GLU A 20 2.91 -4.77 -20.77
N ARG A 21 2.68 -3.58 -20.19
CA ARG A 21 3.04 -2.29 -20.79
C ARG A 21 4.46 -1.84 -20.44
N GLY A 22 5.22 -2.67 -19.72
CA GLY A 22 6.56 -2.31 -19.21
C GLY A 22 6.54 -1.21 -18.15
N GLN A 23 5.39 -0.94 -17.52
CA GLN A 23 5.26 0.11 -16.53
C GLN A 23 5.62 -0.40 -15.14
N ARG A 24 6.46 0.36 -14.43
CA ARG A 24 6.75 0.13 -13.02
C ARG A 24 6.54 1.43 -12.24
N PRO A 25 5.44 1.55 -11.47
CA PRO A 25 5.20 2.73 -10.66
C PRO A 25 6.35 2.96 -9.69
N ARG A 26 6.99 4.14 -9.76
CA ARG A 26 8.05 4.53 -8.82
C ARG A 26 7.49 5.11 -7.52
N GLN A 27 6.30 5.71 -7.59
CA GLN A 27 5.58 6.27 -6.45
C GLN A 27 4.28 5.49 -6.27
N LEU A 28 4.23 4.62 -5.26
CA LEU A 28 3.09 3.75 -5.01
C LEU A 28 2.87 3.62 -3.50
N ALA A 29 1.85 4.28 -2.96
CA ALA A 29 1.36 4.00 -1.62
C ALA A 29 0.34 2.85 -1.67
N VAL A 30 0.35 1.97 -0.67
CA VAL A 30 -0.53 0.78 -0.64
C VAL A 30 -1.28 0.76 0.68
N PHE A 31 -2.59 0.55 0.61
CA PHE A 31 -3.46 0.37 1.76
C PHE A 31 -4.38 -0.83 1.53
N GLY A 32 -4.96 -1.35 2.61
CA GLY A 32 -5.93 -2.43 2.52
C GLY A 32 -6.53 -2.81 3.86
N THR A 33 -7.52 -3.69 3.79
CA THR A 33 -8.14 -4.30 4.97
C THR A 33 -7.73 -5.75 5.10
N GLY A 34 -7.85 -6.27 6.31
CA GLY A 34 -7.69 -7.68 6.63
C GLY A 34 -8.44 -8.02 7.90
N GLU A 35 -8.52 -9.31 8.20
CA GLU A 35 -9.17 -9.81 9.42
C GLU A 35 -8.19 -10.65 10.21
N THR A 36 -7.82 -10.18 11.40
CA THR A 36 -6.87 -10.86 12.29
C THR A 36 -7.36 -12.23 12.77
N GLN A 37 -8.68 -12.47 12.74
CA GLN A 37 -9.30 -13.73 13.17
C GLN A 37 -8.85 -14.95 12.35
N TRP A 38 -8.35 -14.74 11.12
CA TRP A 38 -7.87 -15.82 10.25
C TRP A 38 -6.38 -16.11 10.42
N GLY A 39 -5.67 -15.36 11.27
CA GLY A 39 -4.22 -15.48 11.47
C GLY A 39 -3.51 -14.17 11.15
N GLN A 40 -2.58 -13.77 12.03
CA GLN A 40 -1.80 -12.54 11.87
C GLN A 40 -0.92 -12.58 10.61
N GLU A 41 -0.48 -13.77 10.21
CA GLU A 41 0.28 -14.01 8.99
C GLU A 41 -0.49 -13.70 7.69
N TYR A 42 -1.83 -13.65 7.77
CA TYR A 42 -2.71 -13.36 6.63
C TYR A 42 -3.32 -11.95 6.71
N TYR A 43 -3.25 -11.31 7.86
CA TYR A 43 -3.74 -9.94 8.06
C TYR A 43 -3.09 -8.98 7.06
N CYS A 44 -3.92 -8.28 6.29
CA CYS A 44 -3.50 -7.37 5.22
C CYS A 44 -2.45 -7.96 4.25
N GLY A 45 -2.41 -9.28 4.06
CA GLY A 45 -1.34 -9.94 3.31
C GLY A 45 -1.17 -9.47 1.86
N ALA A 46 -2.22 -8.93 1.24
CA ALA A 46 -2.16 -8.35 -0.10
C ALA A 46 -1.32 -7.05 -0.12
N VAL A 47 -1.44 -6.23 0.92
CA VAL A 47 -0.70 -4.96 1.09
C VAL A 47 0.80 -5.25 1.11
N HIS A 48 1.23 -6.16 1.98
CA HIS A 48 2.64 -6.54 2.09
C HIS A 48 3.22 -7.12 0.79
N ARG A 49 2.44 -7.93 0.07
CA ARG A 49 2.85 -8.50 -1.22
C ARG A 49 3.07 -7.41 -2.26
N LEU A 50 2.16 -6.43 -2.37
CA LEU A 50 2.28 -5.32 -3.31
C LEU A 50 3.45 -4.40 -2.96
N ILE A 51 3.62 -4.06 -1.69
CA ILE A 51 4.76 -3.25 -1.21
C ILE A 51 6.08 -3.91 -1.59
N ARG A 52 6.22 -5.22 -1.33
CA ARG A 52 7.42 -5.97 -1.68
C ARG A 52 7.63 -6.03 -3.19
N TYR A 53 6.58 -6.32 -3.95
CA TYR A 53 6.68 -6.47 -5.41
C TYR A 53 7.13 -5.16 -6.09
N PHE A 54 6.52 -4.04 -5.71
CA PHE A 54 6.84 -2.74 -6.29
C PHE A 54 8.05 -2.06 -5.64
N ASN A 55 8.53 -2.56 -4.49
CA ASN A 55 9.55 -1.93 -3.66
C ASN A 55 9.11 -0.52 -3.21
N SER A 56 7.88 -0.42 -2.71
CA SER A 56 7.36 0.84 -2.18
C SER A 56 8.07 1.23 -0.89
N SER A 57 8.43 2.51 -0.77
CA SER A 57 8.98 3.11 0.45
C SER A 57 7.95 3.88 1.28
N TYR A 58 6.69 3.94 0.81
CA TYR A 58 5.61 4.59 1.56
C TYR A 58 5.17 3.72 2.74
N PRO A 59 4.71 4.33 3.85
CA PRO A 59 4.12 3.55 4.95
C PRO A 59 2.87 2.80 4.46
N PRO A 60 2.67 1.52 4.86
CA PRO A 60 1.40 0.83 4.63
C PRO A 60 0.27 1.43 5.46
N LEU A 61 -0.97 1.26 5.01
CA LEU A 61 -2.15 1.35 5.88
C LEU A 61 -2.87 0.01 5.91
N GLU A 62 -3.00 -0.52 7.12
CA GLU A 62 -3.63 -1.81 7.41
C GLU A 62 -4.80 -1.57 8.35
N ILE A 63 -6.01 -1.91 7.89
CA ILE A 63 -7.23 -1.68 8.65
C ILE A 63 -7.90 -3.03 8.96
N GLU A 64 -8.22 -3.23 10.24
CA GLU A 64 -9.04 -4.36 10.67
C GLU A 64 -10.45 -4.17 10.14
N GLN A 65 -10.93 -5.16 9.40
CA GLN A 65 -12.26 -5.10 8.81
C GLN A 65 -13.32 -5.21 9.91
N MET A 66 -13.09 -5.92 11.01
CA MET A 66 -14.10 -5.98 12.07
C MET A 66 -13.52 -5.87 13.50
N PRO A 67 -14.10 -5.03 14.37
CA PRO A 67 -15.22 -4.12 14.14
C PRO A 67 -14.81 -2.82 13.43
N HIS A 68 -15.71 -2.26 12.62
CA HIS A 68 -15.53 -0.93 12.03
C HIS A 68 -16.01 0.19 12.96
N GLY A 69 -15.31 1.33 12.96
CA GLY A 69 -15.72 2.52 13.70
C GLY A 69 -14.94 3.77 13.33
N ALA A 70 -15.25 4.89 13.99
CA ALA A 70 -14.68 6.21 13.69
C ALA A 70 -13.14 6.28 13.76
N ARG A 71 -12.50 5.33 14.47
CA ARG A 71 -11.04 5.20 14.54
C ARG A 71 -10.40 5.00 13.16
N HIS A 72 -11.11 4.40 12.20
CA HIS A 72 -10.58 4.18 10.85
C HIS A 72 -10.44 5.49 10.07
N ALA A 73 -11.34 6.46 10.26
CA ALA A 73 -11.25 7.76 9.60
C ALA A 73 -9.96 8.48 10.01
N ALA A 74 -9.69 8.58 11.32
CA ALA A 74 -8.47 9.20 11.83
C ALA A 74 -7.19 8.49 11.36
N ALA A 75 -7.21 7.16 11.21
CA ALA A 75 -6.08 6.40 10.68
C ALA A 75 -5.85 6.67 9.18
N VAL A 76 -6.92 6.78 8.39
CA VAL A 76 -6.85 7.15 6.96
C VAL A 76 -6.33 8.57 6.80
N ASP A 77 -6.80 9.52 7.60
CA ASP A 77 -6.33 10.91 7.57
C ASP A 77 -4.83 10.99 7.87
N ALA A 78 -4.40 10.42 9.01
CA ALA A 78 -3.00 10.42 9.42
C ALA A 78 -2.09 9.71 8.41
N TRP A 79 -2.55 8.60 7.82
CA TRP A 79 -1.81 7.91 6.78
C TRP A 79 -1.68 8.73 5.50
N THR A 80 -2.74 9.41 5.11
CA THR A 80 -2.74 10.28 3.92
C THR A 80 -1.74 11.42 4.09
N ASP A 81 -1.71 12.04 5.27
CA ASP A 81 -0.70 13.07 5.62
C ASP A 81 0.73 12.51 5.53
N ALA A 82 0.96 11.29 6.05
CA ALA A 82 2.26 10.64 5.99
C ALA A 82 2.70 10.34 4.53
N VAL A 83 1.78 9.88 3.68
CA VAL A 83 2.03 9.64 2.25
C VAL A 83 2.41 10.95 1.55
N LEU A 84 1.67 12.03 1.79
CA LEU A 84 1.92 13.34 1.17
C LEU A 84 3.26 13.93 1.65
N ALA A 85 3.57 13.82 2.95
CA ALA A 85 4.85 14.26 3.49
C ALA A 85 6.02 13.48 2.88
N HIS A 86 5.90 12.15 2.77
CA HIS A 86 6.93 11.31 2.15
C HIS A 86 7.12 11.64 0.66
N TYR A 87 6.02 11.83 -0.09
CA TYR A 87 6.07 12.25 -1.48
C TYR A 87 6.82 13.58 -1.65
N ARG A 88 6.49 14.61 -0.85
CA ARG A 88 7.17 15.92 -0.91
C ARG A 88 8.65 15.81 -0.59
N SER A 89 9.01 15.11 0.50
CA SER A 89 10.41 14.92 0.91
C SER A 89 11.28 14.28 -0.18
N THR A 90 10.76 13.26 -0.85
CA THR A 90 11.47 12.58 -1.95
C THR A 90 11.60 13.45 -3.19
N HIS A 91 10.56 14.19 -3.56
CA HIS A 91 10.60 15.11 -4.72
C HIS A 91 11.55 16.28 -4.48
N ASP A 92 11.54 16.86 -3.27
CA ASP A 92 12.44 17.95 -2.89
C ASP A 92 13.90 17.50 -2.83
N ALA A 93 14.14 16.26 -2.40
CA ALA A 93 15.47 15.67 -2.40
C ALA A 93 16.00 15.44 -3.82
N ASP A 94 15.16 14.96 -4.74
CA ASP A 94 15.53 14.79 -6.14
C ASP A 94 15.79 16.15 -6.81
N HIS A 95 14.97 17.18 -6.56
CA HIS A 95 15.22 18.53 -7.06
C HIS A 95 16.60 19.05 -6.63
N ARG A 96 16.98 18.86 -5.36
CA ARG A 96 18.30 19.28 -4.85
C ARG A 96 19.48 18.53 -5.49
N ARG A 97 19.29 17.28 -5.93
CA ARG A 97 20.35 16.50 -6.61
C ARG A 97 20.62 16.94 -8.04
N HIS A 98 19.65 17.58 -8.70
CA HIS A 98 19.79 18.04 -10.08
C HIS A 98 20.36 19.46 -10.22
N HIS A 99 20.52 20.19 -9.10
CA HIS A 99 21.05 21.58 -9.07
C HIS A 99 22.42 21.71 -8.40
N ALA A 100 23.14 20.60 -8.16
CA ALA A 100 24.51 20.56 -7.63
C ALA A 100 25.47 20.04 -8.69
#